data_AF-A0A8T6NRA7-F1
#
_entry.id   AF-A0A8T6NRA7-F1
#
_cell.length_a   1.000
_cell.length_b   1.000
_cell.length_c   1.000
_cell.angle_alpha   90.00
_cell.angle_beta   90.00
_cell.angle_gamma   90.00
#
_symmetry.space_group_name_H-M   'P 1'
#
loop_
_entity.id
_entity.type
_entity.pdbx_description
1 polymer ?
#
loop_
_entity_poly.entity_id
_entity_poly.type
_entity_poly.pdbx_seq_one_letter_code
_entity_poly.pdbx_strand_id
1 'polypeptide(L)'
;MRPEFESEEGDAYAGGEYIPPPGKDSDSKSDKPRMLETVRDDGVVIRTFFPPEEPNGKRRPADIFIGEGNPDDIPEPPPPSRTQRRKKIPLPPTRPSIGLKTPEDLRPSEQPKPDAASSQQVVRRGFTLARIGIIGLLLAVIGVAVWSALTGTLPPPFDALVNVQGASPAPAAQIPPNSTATPTATVTPTPLINIEVPTDTLTPSPEQPAGDDRIISIPGGTFTMGIPGSGVASPTHAVTLSPFDLDRTEVTNAQWQACVNEGACDPPVPPTGYNGDPYFGEEDFSDYPVVNVDWFAAASYCEWQGGRLPTEAEWEMAARWDPETGEVFRYPWGDEPDPQAANFCDENCPFNTNPGAPSDGFAQTAPVGSFPDGASPSGALDMAGNVAEWVADWFGSYPSEAQTDPTGPASGSLRVVRGGAWGVSLEDLNSVARSRFAPDSRSAGLGFRCVYTP
;
A
#
# COMPACT_ATOMS: atom_id res chain seq x y z
N MET A 1 44.09 24.73 -41.33
CA MET A 1 44.62 25.72 -40.37
C MET A 1 43.55 25.92 -39.30
N ARG A 2 43.97 25.81 -38.04
CA ARG A 2 43.20 26.01 -36.79
C ARG A 2 42.66 27.44 -36.64
N PRO A 3 41.79 27.70 -35.65
CA PRO A 3 42.20 28.00 -34.26
C PRO A 3 41.51 27.03 -33.27
N GLU A 4 42.09 26.41 -32.25
CA GLU A 4 43.00 26.81 -31.16
C GLU A 4 42.45 27.91 -30.23
N PHE A 5 41.92 27.46 -29.08
CA PHE A 5 41.85 28.12 -27.77
C PHE A 5 41.96 26.97 -26.76
N GLU A 6 43.16 26.64 -26.28
CA GLU A 6 43.84 27.19 -25.09
C GLU A 6 43.06 27.01 -23.79
N SER A 7 43.55 26.05 -23.03
CA SER A 7 43.32 25.71 -21.63
C SER A 7 44.39 26.37 -20.76
N GLU A 8 44.00 27.04 -19.68
CA GLU A 8 44.78 27.27 -18.45
C GLU A 8 43.74 27.36 -17.31
N GLU A 9 43.53 26.32 -16.50
CA GLU A 9 44.29 25.91 -15.30
C GLU A 9 44.47 27.01 -14.25
N GLY A 10 43.95 26.72 -13.05
CA GLY A 10 44.02 27.52 -11.83
C GLY A 10 43.70 26.63 -10.64
N ASP A 11 44.67 25.81 -10.28
CA ASP A 11 44.71 24.93 -9.10
C ASP A 11 44.50 25.69 -7.78
N ALA A 12 43.90 25.01 -6.78
CA ALA A 12 44.59 24.65 -5.54
C ALA A 12 43.66 24.08 -4.44
N TYR A 13 43.89 22.80 -4.12
CA TYR A 13 43.94 22.16 -2.78
C TYR A 13 42.80 22.35 -1.76
N ALA A 14 42.42 21.42 -0.89
CA ALA A 14 42.62 19.98 -0.67
C ALA A 14 41.93 19.69 0.69
N GLY A 15 41.32 18.51 0.88
CA GLY A 15 40.87 18.11 2.22
C GLY A 15 39.75 17.08 2.25
N GLY A 16 40.05 15.85 1.87
CA GLY A 16 39.20 14.70 2.11
C GLY A 16 39.98 13.42 1.82
N GLU A 17 40.49 12.76 2.85
CA GLU A 17 41.20 11.50 2.75
C GLU A 17 40.34 10.42 2.06
N TYR A 18 40.90 9.81 1.02
CA TYR A 18 40.41 8.56 0.46
C TYR A 18 40.81 7.42 1.39
N ILE A 19 39.84 6.83 2.08
CA ILE A 19 40.02 5.58 2.82
C ILE A 19 39.77 4.42 1.84
N PRO A 20 40.79 3.66 1.41
CA PRO A 20 40.58 2.49 0.57
C PRO A 20 39.82 1.40 1.37
N PRO A 21 38.98 0.59 0.70
CA PRO A 21 38.28 -0.50 1.37
C PRO A 21 39.30 -1.50 1.96
N PRO A 22 39.02 -2.09 3.14
CA PRO A 22 39.92 -3.08 3.73
C PRO A 22 40.10 -4.26 2.78
N GLY A 23 41.34 -4.72 2.68
CA GLY A 23 41.79 -5.76 1.77
C GLY A 23 41.01 -7.06 1.88
N LYS A 24 41.06 -7.84 0.80
CA LYS A 24 40.58 -9.21 0.75
C LYS A 24 41.37 -10.06 1.76
N ASP A 25 40.83 -10.22 2.96
CA ASP A 25 41.16 -11.35 3.81
C ASP A 25 40.42 -12.58 3.28
N SER A 26 41.19 -13.40 2.57
CA SER A 26 40.88 -14.79 2.29
C SER A 26 40.96 -15.57 3.61
N ASP A 27 39.85 -15.65 4.34
CA ASP A 27 39.46 -16.80 5.18
C ASP A 27 38.32 -16.41 6.14
N SER A 28 37.07 -16.64 5.72
CA SER A 28 36.00 -17.28 6.52
C SER A 28 34.68 -17.15 5.77
N LYS A 29 34.14 -18.29 5.32
CA LYS A 29 32.71 -18.38 4.99
C LYS A 29 31.93 -18.27 6.30
N SER A 30 31.53 -17.05 6.68
CA SER A 30 30.63 -16.87 7.83
C SER A 30 29.19 -17.06 7.36
N ASP A 31 28.57 -18.17 7.77
CA ASP A 31 27.17 -18.56 7.52
C ASP A 31 26.15 -17.71 8.32
N LYS A 32 26.47 -16.44 8.61
CA LYS A 32 25.63 -15.55 9.43
C LYS A 32 25.15 -14.35 8.61
N PRO A 33 23.87 -13.97 8.72
CA PRO A 33 23.36 -12.75 8.09
C PRO A 33 24.12 -11.54 8.61
N ARG A 34 24.43 -10.59 7.72
CA ARG A 34 25.07 -9.32 8.08
C ARG A 34 23.96 -8.28 8.30
N MET A 35 24.02 -7.57 9.41
CA MET A 35 23.09 -6.48 9.75
C MET A 35 23.87 -5.16 9.72
N LEU A 36 23.41 -4.19 8.93
CA LEU A 36 23.85 -2.80 9.06
C LEU A 36 22.84 -2.05 9.91
N GLU A 37 23.32 -1.30 10.89
CA GLU A 37 22.52 -0.39 11.71
C GLU A 37 22.95 1.04 11.37
N THR A 38 21.99 1.89 11.00
CA THR A 38 22.22 3.31 10.72
C THR A 38 21.28 4.13 11.58
N VAL A 39 21.82 5.11 12.31
CA VAL A 39 21.03 6.00 13.17
C VAL A 39 20.95 7.36 12.49
N ARG A 40 19.74 7.84 12.22
CA ARG A 40 19.48 9.17 11.64
C ARG A 40 19.56 10.25 12.72
N ASP A 41 19.74 11.51 12.30
CA ASP A 41 19.85 12.67 13.20
C ASP A 41 18.60 12.91 14.07
N ASP A 42 17.47 12.32 13.71
CA ASP A 42 16.20 12.32 14.46
C ASP A 42 16.08 11.15 15.46
N GLY A 43 17.13 10.32 15.59
CA GLY A 43 17.18 9.18 16.53
C GLY A 43 16.56 7.89 16.00
N VAL A 44 16.06 7.87 14.75
CA VAL A 44 15.50 6.66 14.14
C VAL A 44 16.61 5.69 13.75
N VAL A 45 16.49 4.44 14.22
CA VAL A 45 17.45 3.37 13.96
C VAL A 45 16.94 2.49 12.81
N ILE A 46 17.62 2.53 11.67
CA ILE A 46 17.33 1.69 10.51
C ILE A 46 18.26 0.47 10.54
N ARG A 47 17.68 -0.73 10.59
CA ARG A 47 18.43 -1.99 10.51
C ARG A 47 18.17 -2.67 9.17
N THR A 48 19.23 -2.80 8.36
CA THR A 48 19.20 -3.47 7.07
C THR A 48 19.83 -4.86 7.20
N PHE A 49 19.06 -5.89 6.90
CA PHE A 49 19.53 -7.27 6.96
C PHE A 49 19.93 -7.76 5.56
N PHE A 50 21.14 -8.29 5.45
CA PHE A 50 21.64 -8.92 4.23
C PHE A 50 21.62 -10.44 4.41
N PRO A 51 20.87 -11.18 3.59
CA PRO A 51 20.94 -12.64 3.59
C PRO A 51 22.34 -13.12 3.19
N PRO A 52 22.76 -14.31 3.63
CA PRO A 52 24.05 -14.88 3.23
C PRO A 52 24.11 -15.12 1.72
N GLU A 53 25.29 -14.92 1.12
CA GLU A 53 25.52 -15.19 -0.31
C GLU A 53 25.31 -16.68 -0.62
N GLU A 54 24.51 -16.99 -1.65
CA GLU A 54 24.35 -18.36 -2.11
C GLU A 54 25.63 -18.88 -2.78
N PRO A 55 25.88 -20.21 -2.78
CA PRO A 55 27.09 -20.80 -3.36
C PRO A 55 27.34 -20.48 -4.84
N ASN A 56 26.33 -19.98 -5.55
CA ASN A 56 26.37 -19.66 -6.98
C ASN A 56 26.59 -18.15 -7.27
N GLY A 57 26.89 -17.32 -6.27
CA GLY A 57 27.27 -15.91 -6.46
C GLY A 57 26.13 -14.98 -6.86
N LYS A 58 24.87 -15.43 -6.81
CA LYS A 58 23.69 -14.57 -6.98
C LYS A 58 23.26 -14.00 -5.62
N ARG A 59 23.10 -12.67 -5.53
CA ARG A 59 22.54 -11.98 -4.36
C ARG A 59 21.03 -11.87 -4.51
N ARG A 60 20.27 -12.14 -3.45
CA ARG A 60 18.84 -11.80 -3.39
C ARG A 60 18.69 -10.28 -3.13
N PRO A 61 17.59 -9.65 -3.57
CA PRO A 61 17.24 -8.30 -3.12
C PRO A 61 17.14 -8.27 -1.58
N ALA A 62 17.51 -7.15 -0.97
CA ALA A 62 17.44 -7.01 0.49
C ALA A 62 15.99 -6.77 0.93
N ASP A 63 15.55 -7.46 1.99
CA ASP A 63 14.29 -7.17 2.65
C ASP A 63 14.47 -5.91 3.51
N ILE A 64 13.72 -4.84 3.21
CA ILE A 64 13.70 -3.62 4.02
C ILE A 64 12.52 -3.71 4.99
N PHE A 65 12.82 -3.99 6.26
CA PHE A 65 11.83 -3.86 7.33
C PHE A 65 11.98 -2.48 7.99
N ILE A 66 10.92 -1.68 7.97
CA ILE A 66 10.79 -0.45 8.76
C ILE A 66 9.79 -0.74 9.87
N GLY A 67 10.29 -0.98 11.08
CA GLY A 67 9.46 -1.13 12.27
C GLY A 67 9.73 0.01 13.25
N GLU A 68 8.69 0.63 13.79
CA GLU A 68 8.76 1.47 14.98
C GLU A 68 8.36 0.63 16.19
N GLY A 69 9.28 0.43 17.14
CA GLY A 69 9.04 -0.33 18.36
C GLY A 69 10.26 -0.41 19.29
N ASN A 70 10.01 -0.60 20.59
CA ASN A 70 11.04 -0.69 21.63
C ASN A 70 11.91 -1.96 21.41
N PRO A 71 13.25 -1.92 21.59
CA PRO A 71 14.17 -2.98 21.17
C PRO A 71 14.00 -4.36 21.83
N ASP A 72 13.20 -4.48 22.88
CA ASP A 72 13.13 -5.66 23.74
C ASP A 72 11.91 -6.58 23.47
N ASP A 73 11.01 -6.22 22.55
CA ASP A 73 9.73 -6.94 22.34
C ASP A 73 9.66 -7.79 21.04
N ILE A 74 10.79 -8.12 20.41
CA ILE A 74 10.80 -9.00 19.22
C ILE A 74 11.13 -10.45 19.64
N PRO A 75 10.25 -11.44 19.39
CA PRO A 75 10.57 -12.84 19.70
C PRO A 75 11.71 -13.35 18.80
N GLU A 76 12.70 -14.02 19.41
CA GLU A 76 13.80 -14.64 18.66
C GLU A 76 13.28 -15.66 17.63
N PRO A 77 13.88 -15.73 16.42
CA PRO A 77 13.51 -16.72 15.42
C PRO A 77 13.81 -18.14 15.92
N PRO A 78 12.96 -19.14 15.60
CA PRO A 78 13.18 -20.51 16.06
C PRO A 78 14.52 -21.06 15.51
N PRO A 79 15.27 -21.84 16.31
CA PRO A 79 16.53 -22.40 15.87
C PRO A 79 16.34 -23.40 14.73
N PRO A 80 17.33 -23.53 13.81
CA PRO A 80 17.23 -24.42 12.66
C PRO A 80 17.03 -25.87 13.10
N SER A 81 16.02 -26.52 12.53
CA SER A 81 15.72 -27.91 12.82
C SER A 81 16.87 -28.83 12.37
N ARG A 82 17.31 -29.65 13.34
CA ARG A 82 18.44 -30.57 13.23
C ARG A 82 18.13 -31.71 12.24
N THR A 83 18.79 -31.68 11.08
CA THR A 83 19.19 -32.83 10.24
C THR A 83 18.43 -34.15 10.47
N GLN A 84 17.39 -34.42 9.68
CA GLN A 84 16.99 -35.80 9.43
C GLN A 84 17.92 -36.42 8.37
N ARG A 85 18.63 -37.48 8.79
CA ARG A 85 19.43 -38.36 7.94
C ARG A 85 18.63 -38.78 6.70
N ARG A 86 19.21 -38.57 5.52
CA ARG A 86 18.80 -39.19 4.25
C ARG A 86 18.57 -40.70 4.44
N LYS A 87 17.32 -41.16 4.42
CA LYS A 87 16.99 -42.53 4.02
C LYS A 87 16.90 -42.55 2.49
N LYS A 88 17.73 -43.38 1.86
CA LYS A 88 17.66 -43.69 0.43
C LYS A 88 16.26 -44.21 0.10
N ILE A 89 15.52 -43.49 -0.73
CA ILE A 89 14.31 -43.99 -1.39
C ILE A 89 14.76 -44.73 -2.66
N PRO A 90 14.43 -46.02 -2.86
CA PRO A 90 14.71 -46.71 -4.12
C PRO A 90 13.78 -46.20 -5.24
N LEU A 91 14.31 -46.07 -6.44
CA LEU A 91 13.56 -45.75 -7.67
C LEU A 91 12.44 -46.79 -7.91
N PRO A 92 11.24 -46.38 -8.35
CA PRO A 92 10.19 -47.32 -8.72
C PRO A 92 10.52 -48.04 -10.04
N PRO A 93 10.24 -49.35 -10.19
CA PRO A 93 10.37 -50.04 -11.46
C PRO A 93 9.24 -49.67 -12.43
N THR A 94 9.59 -49.75 -13.70
CA THR A 94 8.79 -49.49 -14.90
C THR A 94 7.48 -50.27 -14.99
N ARG A 95 6.47 -49.59 -15.55
CA ARG A 95 5.12 -50.00 -15.96
C ARG A 95 5.01 -51.43 -16.52
N PRO A 96 3.91 -52.14 -16.20
CA PRO A 96 3.26 -52.99 -17.19
C PRO A 96 1.78 -52.63 -17.43
N SER A 97 1.45 -52.78 -18.70
CA SER A 97 0.21 -52.89 -19.46
C SER A 97 -1.15 -52.96 -18.75
N ILE A 98 -2.07 -52.22 -19.35
CA ILE A 98 -3.53 -52.11 -19.14
C ILE A 98 -4.23 -53.47 -19.25
N GLY A 99 -5.08 -53.78 -18.28
CA GLY A 99 -6.09 -54.85 -18.35
C GLY A 99 -7.36 -54.40 -17.62
N LEU A 100 -8.48 -54.31 -18.36
CA LEU A 100 -9.80 -53.99 -17.82
C LEU A 100 -10.22 -55.01 -16.76
N LYS A 101 -10.79 -54.53 -15.64
CA LYS A 101 -11.57 -55.33 -14.69
C LYS A 101 -12.90 -54.64 -14.38
N THR A 102 -13.94 -55.46 -14.31
CA THR A 102 -15.36 -55.18 -14.11
C THR A 102 -15.72 -54.81 -12.65
N PRO A 103 -16.90 -54.21 -12.42
CA PRO A 103 -17.22 -53.57 -11.14
C PRO A 103 -17.89 -54.54 -10.16
N GLU A 104 -17.11 -55.21 -9.33
CA GLU A 104 -17.62 -55.93 -8.15
C GLU A 104 -16.52 -56.13 -7.12
N ASP A 105 -16.18 -55.08 -6.37
CA ASP A 105 -15.44 -55.15 -5.09
C ASP A 105 -15.53 -53.80 -4.36
N LEU A 106 -16.76 -53.46 -3.93
CA LEU A 106 -17.01 -52.40 -2.96
C LEU A 106 -17.09 -53.02 -1.56
N ARG A 107 -16.03 -52.86 -0.75
CA ARG A 107 -16.10 -52.92 0.72
C ARG A 107 -15.14 -51.89 1.33
N PRO A 108 -15.60 -50.98 2.21
CA PRO A 108 -14.72 -50.03 2.88
C PRO A 108 -13.86 -50.72 3.95
N SER A 109 -12.57 -50.38 3.98
CA SER A 109 -11.67 -50.71 5.09
C SER A 109 -11.90 -49.75 6.26
N GLU A 110 -12.12 -50.32 7.44
CA GLU A 110 -12.30 -49.60 8.72
C GLU A 110 -10.95 -49.05 9.20
N GLN A 111 -10.83 -47.72 9.36
CA GLN A 111 -9.68 -47.04 9.97
C GLN A 111 -9.95 -46.81 11.47
N PRO A 112 -8.94 -46.93 12.36
CA PRO A 112 -9.14 -46.78 13.80
C PRO A 112 -9.35 -45.31 14.19
N LYS A 113 -10.33 -45.09 15.08
CA LYS A 113 -10.76 -43.79 15.61
C LYS A 113 -9.74 -43.26 16.64
N PRO A 114 -9.32 -41.98 16.61
CA PRO A 114 -8.43 -41.42 17.63
C PRO A 114 -9.16 -41.21 18.96
N ASP A 115 -8.49 -41.54 20.07
CA ASP A 115 -9.02 -41.47 21.44
C ASP A 115 -9.32 -40.03 21.90
N ALA A 116 -10.61 -39.75 22.14
CA ALA A 116 -11.13 -38.45 22.58
C ALA A 116 -10.72 -38.01 24.01
N ALA A 117 -9.99 -38.84 24.74
CA ALA A 117 -9.59 -38.58 26.13
C ALA A 117 -8.36 -37.65 26.27
N SER A 118 -7.52 -37.55 25.23
CA SER A 118 -6.29 -36.75 25.24
C SER A 118 -6.57 -35.24 25.04
N SER A 119 -7.49 -34.90 24.13
CA SER A 119 -7.75 -33.51 23.73
C SER A 119 -8.50 -32.70 24.78
N GLN A 120 -9.32 -33.33 25.63
CA GLN A 120 -10.05 -32.61 26.70
C GLN A 120 -9.17 -32.20 27.88
N GLN A 121 -8.03 -32.86 28.13
CA GLN A 121 -7.13 -32.50 29.22
C GLN A 121 -6.29 -31.25 28.90
N VAL A 122 -5.89 -31.07 27.64
CA VAL A 122 -5.11 -29.91 27.19
C VAL A 122 -5.97 -28.63 27.25
N VAL A 123 -7.23 -28.71 26.81
CA VAL A 123 -8.17 -27.58 26.82
C VAL A 123 -8.53 -27.14 28.24
N ARG A 124 -8.77 -28.08 29.18
CA ARG A 124 -9.10 -27.74 30.58
C ARG A 124 -7.94 -27.07 31.34
N ARG A 125 -6.69 -27.39 31.02
CA ARG A 125 -5.50 -26.74 31.62
C ARG A 125 -5.31 -25.31 31.12
N GLY A 126 -5.59 -25.05 29.84
CA GLY A 126 -5.55 -23.70 29.27
C GLY A 126 -6.55 -22.73 29.91
N PHE A 127 -7.81 -23.16 30.11
CA PHE A 127 -8.83 -22.33 30.75
C PHE A 127 -8.56 -22.02 32.23
N THR A 128 -7.82 -22.89 32.93
CA THR A 128 -7.48 -22.68 34.35
C THR A 128 -6.39 -21.63 34.52
N LEU A 129 -5.39 -21.60 33.63
CA LEU A 129 -4.30 -20.61 33.65
C LEU A 129 -4.79 -19.20 33.23
N ALA A 130 -5.68 -19.12 32.24
CA ALA A 130 -6.30 -17.85 31.83
C ALA A 130 -7.11 -17.20 32.95
N ARG A 131 -7.84 -17.99 33.76
CA ARG A 131 -8.62 -17.48 34.90
C ARG A 131 -7.74 -16.96 36.05
N ILE A 132 -6.59 -17.60 36.30
CA ILE A 132 -5.63 -17.12 37.31
C ILE A 132 -5.00 -15.79 36.86
N GLY A 133 -4.69 -15.64 35.57
CA GLY A 133 -4.17 -14.39 35.00
C GLY A 133 -5.14 -13.22 35.15
N ILE A 134 -6.43 -13.43 34.83
CA ILE A 134 -7.47 -12.39 34.96
C ILE A 134 -7.69 -11.98 36.42
N ILE A 135 -7.71 -12.94 37.36
CA ILE A 135 -7.84 -12.64 38.79
C ILE A 135 -6.62 -11.85 39.29
N GLY A 136 -5.41 -12.20 38.83
CA GLY A 136 -4.19 -11.45 39.16
C GLY A 136 -4.24 -9.99 38.69
N LEU A 137 -4.72 -9.75 37.46
CA LEU A 137 -4.86 -8.41 36.90
C LEU A 137 -5.88 -7.56 37.70
N LEU A 138 -7.03 -8.14 38.06
CA LEU A 138 -8.06 -7.45 38.84
C LEU A 138 -7.56 -7.09 40.25
N LEU A 139 -6.81 -7.97 40.91
CA LEU A 139 -6.23 -7.68 42.22
C LEU A 139 -5.16 -6.57 42.15
N ALA A 140 -4.39 -6.50 41.05
CA ALA A 140 -3.42 -5.43 40.84
C ALA A 140 -4.12 -4.06 40.66
N VAL A 141 -5.21 -4.00 39.88
CA VAL A 141 -6.00 -2.76 39.70
C VAL A 141 -6.63 -2.30 41.03
N ILE A 142 -7.19 -3.23 41.80
CA ILE A 142 -7.73 -2.93 43.14
C ILE A 142 -6.62 -2.43 44.06
N GLY A 143 -5.43 -3.03 44.00
CA GLY A 143 -4.26 -2.59 44.76
C GLY A 143 -3.86 -1.14 44.46
N VAL A 144 -3.84 -0.75 43.18
CA VAL A 144 -3.54 0.63 42.76
C VAL A 144 -4.61 1.62 43.21
N ALA A 145 -5.89 1.24 43.13
CA ALA A 145 -7.00 2.07 43.59
C ALA A 145 -6.98 2.28 45.12
N VAL A 146 -6.69 1.23 45.89
CA VAL A 146 -6.56 1.30 47.36
C VAL A 146 -5.35 2.15 47.76
N TRP A 147 -4.21 1.99 47.07
CA TRP A 147 -3.02 2.83 47.31
C TRP A 147 -3.31 4.31 47.06
N SER A 148 -3.98 4.62 45.95
CA SER A 148 -4.34 5.99 45.58
C SER A 148 -5.30 6.62 46.60
N ALA A 149 -6.28 5.85 47.10
CA ALA A 149 -7.21 6.30 48.12
C ALA A 149 -6.53 6.54 49.49
N LEU A 150 -5.51 5.75 49.84
CA LEU A 150 -4.80 5.87 51.13
C LEU A 150 -3.73 6.97 51.15
N THR A 151 -3.04 7.17 50.03
CA THR A 151 -1.87 8.05 49.97
C THR A 151 -2.12 9.36 49.24
N GLY A 152 -3.21 9.45 48.47
CA GLY A 152 -3.47 10.58 47.57
C GLY A 152 -2.49 10.68 46.39
N THR A 153 -1.69 9.63 46.15
CA THR A 153 -0.64 9.57 45.12
C THR A 153 -0.70 8.24 44.36
N LEU A 154 -0.28 8.22 43.10
CA LEU A 154 -0.12 6.98 42.35
C LEU A 154 1.15 6.24 42.79
N PRO A 155 1.19 4.91 42.81
CA PRO A 155 2.43 4.18 43.09
C PRO A 155 3.41 4.33 41.91
N PRO A 156 4.74 4.44 42.14
CA PRO A 156 5.72 4.43 41.05
C PRO A 156 5.65 3.06 40.32
N PRO A 157 5.66 2.99 38.97
CA PRO A 157 6.15 3.96 37.98
C PRO A 157 5.10 4.92 37.38
N PHE A 158 3.87 4.96 37.90
CA PHE A 158 2.77 5.72 37.27
C PHE A 158 2.85 7.25 37.45
N ASP A 159 3.67 7.74 38.40
CA ASP A 159 3.89 9.19 38.61
C ASP A 159 4.62 9.88 37.45
N ALA A 160 5.38 9.13 36.63
CA ALA A 160 6.20 9.70 35.56
C ALA A 160 5.42 10.13 34.30
N LEU A 161 4.13 9.79 34.19
CA LEU A 161 3.30 10.09 33.01
C LEU A 161 2.43 11.34 33.16
N VAL A 162 2.40 11.99 34.33
CA VAL A 162 1.43 13.08 34.61
C VAL A 162 2.08 14.47 34.65
N ASN A 163 3.42 14.57 34.68
CA ASN A 163 4.10 15.86 34.89
C ASN A 163 4.91 16.34 33.68
N VAL A 164 4.21 16.83 32.64
CA VAL A 164 4.78 17.71 31.60
C VAL A 164 3.93 18.97 31.50
N GLN A 165 4.00 19.84 32.51
CA GLN A 165 3.58 21.23 32.40
C GLN A 165 4.52 22.11 33.25
N GLY A 166 5.41 22.82 32.56
CA GLY A 166 6.38 23.70 33.21
C GLY A 166 7.26 24.47 32.23
N ALA A 167 6.67 25.14 31.24
CA ALA A 167 7.37 26.17 30.46
C ALA A 167 6.52 27.44 30.41
N SER A 168 7.04 28.47 31.07
CA SER A 168 6.52 29.84 31.15
C SER A 168 6.61 30.57 29.80
N PRO A 169 5.65 31.44 29.43
CA PRO A 169 5.73 32.20 28.18
C PRO A 169 6.70 33.39 28.31
N ALA A 170 7.60 33.51 27.35
CA ALA A 170 8.45 34.69 27.13
C ALA A 170 7.65 35.81 26.40
N PRO A 171 8.01 37.09 26.58
CA PRO A 171 7.12 38.22 26.30
C PRO A 171 7.00 38.58 24.81
N ALA A 172 5.83 39.10 24.46
CA ALA A 172 5.45 39.59 23.14
C ALA A 172 6.38 40.70 22.61
N ALA A 173 6.93 40.50 21.42
CA ALA A 173 7.60 41.54 20.64
C ALA A 173 6.55 42.45 19.99
N GLN A 174 6.70 43.76 20.20
CA GLN A 174 5.84 44.82 19.67
C GLN A 174 6.14 45.07 18.19
N ILE A 175 5.08 45.29 17.41
CA ILE A 175 5.09 45.65 15.99
C ILE A 175 5.46 47.14 15.86
N PRO A 176 6.44 47.53 15.02
CA PRO A 176 6.63 48.93 14.64
C PRO A 176 5.61 49.38 13.59
N PRO A 177 5.09 50.62 13.64
CA PRO A 177 4.14 51.10 12.65
C PRO A 177 4.85 51.65 11.41
N ASN A 178 4.14 51.51 10.29
CA ASN A 178 4.21 52.36 9.09
C ASN A 178 5.18 51.92 7.96
N SER A 179 4.60 51.43 6.87
CA SER A 179 5.10 51.69 5.52
C SER A 179 3.91 51.93 4.59
N THR A 180 3.95 53.11 3.99
CA THR A 180 2.98 53.72 3.09
C THR A 180 2.67 52.83 1.88
N ALA A 181 1.39 52.52 1.67
CA ALA A 181 0.92 51.90 0.43
C ALA A 181 0.83 52.95 -0.68
N THR A 182 1.52 52.69 -1.78
CA THR A 182 1.38 53.39 -3.07
C THR A 182 0.02 53.01 -3.70
N PRO A 183 -0.75 53.95 -4.29
CA PRO A 183 -2.03 53.61 -4.89
C PRO A 183 -1.86 52.85 -6.21
N THR A 184 -2.43 51.65 -6.28
CA THR A 184 -2.60 50.87 -7.52
C THR A 184 -3.71 51.50 -8.38
N ALA A 185 -3.41 51.69 -9.66
CA ALA A 185 -4.32 52.30 -10.63
C ALA A 185 -5.61 51.49 -10.84
N THR A 186 -6.73 52.19 -10.82
CA THR A 186 -8.07 51.70 -11.19
C THR A 186 -8.11 51.37 -12.67
N VAL A 187 -8.37 50.11 -13.03
CA VAL A 187 -8.69 49.72 -14.41
C VAL A 187 -10.18 49.90 -14.63
N THR A 188 -10.54 50.79 -15.56
CA THR A 188 -11.91 51.05 -16.02
C THR A 188 -12.43 49.83 -16.81
N PRO A 189 -13.65 49.33 -16.57
CA PRO A 189 -14.23 48.27 -17.39
C PRO A 189 -14.59 48.81 -18.79
N THR A 190 -14.09 48.14 -19.82
CA THR A 190 -14.45 48.32 -21.24
C THR A 190 -15.93 47.97 -21.45
N PRO A 191 -16.70 48.72 -22.27
CA PRO A 191 -18.10 48.40 -22.51
C PRO A 191 -18.26 47.09 -23.31
N LEU A 192 -19.22 46.27 -22.87
CA LEU A 192 -19.69 45.07 -23.55
C LEU A 192 -20.34 45.45 -24.90
N ILE A 193 -19.79 44.90 -25.99
CA ILE A 193 -20.43 44.92 -27.30
C ILE A 193 -21.48 43.81 -27.30
N ASN A 194 -22.75 44.19 -27.32
CA ASN A 194 -23.88 43.27 -27.44
C ASN A 194 -24.04 42.88 -28.93
N ILE A 195 -23.53 41.71 -29.32
CA ILE A 195 -23.81 41.11 -30.62
C ILE A 195 -24.99 40.16 -30.45
N GLU A 196 -26.17 40.59 -30.92
CA GLU A 196 -27.32 39.71 -31.08
C GLU A 196 -27.02 38.69 -32.19
N VAL A 197 -26.80 37.44 -31.81
CA VAL A 197 -26.68 36.32 -32.75
C VAL A 197 -28.09 35.81 -33.06
N PRO A 198 -28.47 35.63 -34.34
CA PRO A 198 -29.82 35.18 -34.69
C PRO A 198 -30.06 33.76 -34.20
N THR A 199 -31.19 33.56 -33.54
CA THR A 199 -31.74 32.25 -33.21
C THR A 199 -32.18 31.56 -34.50
N ASP A 200 -31.35 30.67 -35.02
CA ASP A 200 -31.76 29.76 -36.09
C ASP A 200 -31.62 28.30 -35.65
N THR A 201 -32.78 27.65 -35.66
CA THR A 201 -33.05 26.21 -35.67
C THR A 201 -32.00 25.24 -35.11
N LEU A 202 -32.27 24.76 -33.88
CA LEU A 202 -31.65 23.58 -33.27
C LEU A 202 -31.84 22.36 -34.19
N THR A 203 -30.76 21.98 -34.86
CA THR A 203 -30.57 20.63 -35.39
C THR A 203 -30.09 19.78 -34.21
N PRO A 204 -30.69 18.62 -33.92
CA PRO A 204 -30.23 17.79 -32.81
C PRO A 204 -28.76 17.42 -33.07
N SER A 205 -27.91 17.76 -32.08
CA SER A 205 -26.52 17.34 -32.03
C SER A 205 -26.48 15.81 -32.20
N PRO A 206 -25.56 15.28 -33.02
CA PRO A 206 -25.47 13.84 -33.22
C PRO A 206 -25.23 13.16 -31.87
N GLU A 207 -26.03 12.14 -31.65
CA GLU A 207 -26.03 11.20 -30.53
C GLU A 207 -24.60 10.80 -30.17
N GLN A 208 -24.23 11.06 -28.92
CA GLN A 208 -22.95 10.69 -28.32
C GLN A 208 -22.73 9.19 -28.53
N PRO A 209 -21.62 8.76 -29.17
CA PRO A 209 -21.37 7.35 -29.39
C PRO A 209 -21.30 6.62 -28.04
N ALA A 210 -21.76 5.37 -28.01
CA ALA A 210 -21.70 4.48 -26.85
C ALA A 210 -20.31 4.59 -26.19
N GLY A 211 -20.30 4.95 -24.90
CA GLY A 211 -19.13 5.45 -24.19
C GLY A 211 -17.96 4.48 -24.12
N ASP A 212 -16.76 5.05 -23.93
CA ASP A 212 -15.55 4.34 -23.53
C ASP A 212 -15.83 3.58 -22.22
N ASP A 213 -15.99 2.25 -22.28
CA ASP A 213 -16.31 1.40 -21.11
C ASP A 213 -15.18 1.35 -20.07
N ARG A 214 -14.03 1.92 -20.44
CA ARG A 214 -12.88 2.24 -19.59
C ARG A 214 -13.18 3.32 -18.56
N ILE A 215 -14.12 4.23 -18.79
CA ILE A 215 -14.37 5.37 -17.90
C ILE A 215 -15.76 5.25 -17.28
N ILE A 216 -15.85 5.45 -15.96
CA ILE A 216 -17.11 5.54 -15.23
C ILE A 216 -17.29 6.95 -14.66
N SER A 217 -18.54 7.41 -14.60
CA SER A 217 -18.87 8.71 -14.00
C SER A 217 -19.29 8.55 -12.54
N ILE A 218 -18.61 9.25 -11.65
CA ILE A 218 -18.98 9.38 -10.24
C ILE A 218 -19.75 10.70 -10.08
N PRO A 219 -21.04 10.66 -9.66
CA PRO A 219 -21.90 11.85 -9.68
C PRO A 219 -21.52 12.94 -8.66
N GLY A 220 -20.52 12.70 -7.81
CA GLY A 220 -20.21 13.57 -6.68
C GLY A 220 -21.29 13.49 -5.59
N GLY A 221 -20.96 13.96 -4.40
CA GLY A 221 -21.84 13.82 -3.23
C GLY A 221 -21.07 13.94 -1.94
N THR A 222 -21.74 13.64 -0.83
CA THR A 222 -21.12 13.64 0.50
C THR A 222 -21.08 12.22 1.06
N PHE A 223 -19.90 11.77 1.45
CA PHE A 223 -19.71 10.46 2.08
C PHE A 223 -18.90 10.58 3.37
N THR A 224 -18.91 9.52 4.18
CA THR A 224 -18.07 9.42 5.37
C THR A 224 -16.74 8.75 4.99
N MET A 225 -15.65 9.53 4.99
CA MET A 225 -14.30 9.06 4.69
C MET A 225 -13.61 8.56 5.96
N GLY A 226 -12.83 7.49 5.84
CA GLY A 226 -12.03 6.92 6.92
C GLY A 226 -12.79 5.99 7.87
N ILE A 227 -12.20 5.75 9.05
CA ILE A 227 -12.73 4.87 10.10
C ILE A 227 -12.67 5.48 11.50
N PRO A 228 -13.62 5.11 12.38
CA PRO A 228 -13.60 5.54 13.76
C PRO A 228 -12.41 4.92 14.50
N GLY A 229 -12.01 5.55 15.60
CA GLY A 229 -10.98 5.01 16.49
C GLY A 229 -9.60 5.59 16.20
N SER A 230 -8.61 4.70 16.07
CA SER A 230 -7.19 5.05 15.98
C SER A 230 -6.55 4.38 14.78
N GLY A 231 -5.62 5.08 14.15
CA GLY A 231 -4.88 4.58 13.00
C GLY A 231 -4.70 5.68 11.97
N VAL A 232 -4.08 5.32 10.86
CA VAL A 232 -3.75 6.28 9.79
C VAL A 232 -4.98 6.73 9.01
N ALA A 233 -6.05 5.92 8.99
CA ALA A 233 -7.32 6.21 8.33
C ALA A 233 -8.37 6.81 9.29
N SER A 234 -7.95 7.24 10.49
CA SER A 234 -8.81 7.90 11.48
C SER A 234 -8.51 9.40 11.60
N PRO A 235 -9.50 10.24 11.97
CA PRO A 235 -10.89 9.87 12.27
C PRO A 235 -11.78 9.79 11.02
N THR A 236 -13.00 9.26 11.20
CA THR A 236 -14.08 9.51 10.24
C THR A 236 -14.40 11.00 10.16
N HIS A 237 -14.59 11.50 8.95
CA HIS A 237 -15.05 12.87 8.70
C HIS A 237 -15.89 12.91 7.42
N ALA A 238 -16.73 13.94 7.29
CA ALA A 238 -17.55 14.12 6.10
C ALA A 238 -16.73 14.75 4.97
N VAL A 239 -16.81 14.19 3.78
CA VAL A 239 -16.17 14.75 2.58
C VAL A 239 -17.23 14.92 1.50
N THR A 240 -17.31 16.13 0.95
CA THR A 240 -18.13 16.44 -0.22
C THR A 240 -17.24 16.55 -1.45
N LEU A 241 -17.51 15.77 -2.49
CA LEU A 241 -16.80 15.84 -3.77
C LEU A 241 -17.71 16.34 -4.89
N SER A 242 -17.12 17.15 -5.78
CA SER A 242 -17.68 17.45 -7.09
C SER A 242 -17.73 16.17 -7.96
N PRO A 243 -18.59 16.12 -9.01
CA PRO A 243 -18.60 14.99 -9.94
C PRO A 243 -17.25 14.86 -10.66
N PHE A 244 -16.84 13.62 -10.93
CA PHE A 244 -15.61 13.31 -11.66
C PHE A 244 -15.76 11.99 -12.43
N ASP A 245 -14.98 11.85 -13.49
CA ASP A 245 -14.86 10.60 -14.23
C ASP A 245 -13.61 9.84 -13.76
N LEU A 246 -13.68 8.52 -13.71
CA LEU A 246 -12.63 7.64 -13.19
C LEU A 246 -12.38 6.48 -14.16
N ASP A 247 -11.12 6.11 -14.36
CA ASP A 247 -10.78 4.84 -14.99
C ASP A 247 -11.38 3.67 -14.20
N ARG A 248 -12.18 2.85 -14.88
CA ARG A 248 -12.90 1.73 -14.30
C ARG A 248 -11.97 0.69 -13.70
N THR A 249 -10.78 0.51 -14.27
CA THR A 249 -9.71 -0.37 -13.80
C THR A 249 -8.40 0.40 -13.66
N GLU A 250 -7.35 -0.25 -13.16
CA GLU A 250 -5.98 0.28 -13.23
C GLU A 250 -5.52 0.44 -14.69
N VAL A 251 -4.51 1.32 -14.88
CA VAL A 251 -3.85 1.49 -16.18
C VAL A 251 -3.13 0.20 -16.57
N THR A 252 -3.37 -0.30 -17.79
CA THR A 252 -2.78 -1.55 -18.26
C THR A 252 -1.38 -1.36 -18.87
N ASN A 253 -0.63 -2.46 -19.00
CA ASN A 253 0.64 -2.45 -19.73
C ASN A 253 0.47 -2.00 -21.19
N ALA A 254 -0.60 -2.38 -21.88
CA ALA A 254 -0.87 -1.95 -23.24
C ALA A 254 -1.10 -0.43 -23.35
N GLN A 255 -1.84 0.12 -22.40
CA GLN A 255 -2.10 1.55 -22.29
C GLN A 255 -0.80 2.33 -22.01
N TRP A 256 0.01 1.87 -21.05
CA TRP A 256 1.33 2.44 -20.79
C TRP A 256 2.26 2.34 -22.00
N GLN A 257 2.25 1.21 -22.71
CA GLN A 257 3.05 1.00 -23.92
C GLN A 257 2.69 1.98 -25.04
N ALA A 258 1.43 2.42 -25.15
CA ALA A 258 1.05 3.49 -26.07
C ALA A 258 1.74 4.82 -25.72
N CYS A 259 1.78 5.20 -24.44
CA CYS A 259 2.51 6.38 -23.97
C CYS A 259 4.02 6.28 -24.27
N VAL A 260 4.61 5.10 -24.08
CA VAL A 260 6.02 4.83 -24.39
C VAL A 260 6.30 4.95 -25.89
N ASN A 261 5.41 4.43 -26.74
CA ASN A 261 5.57 4.50 -28.20
C ASN A 261 5.52 5.94 -28.73
N GLU A 262 4.80 6.82 -28.06
CA GLU A 262 4.77 8.27 -28.35
C GLU A 262 5.95 9.04 -27.76
N GLY A 263 6.79 8.39 -26.94
CA GLY A 263 7.92 9.02 -26.25
C GLY A 263 7.49 9.92 -25.10
N ALA A 264 6.26 9.80 -24.62
CA ALA A 264 5.72 10.54 -23.48
C ALA A 264 6.02 9.86 -22.13
N CYS A 265 6.22 8.54 -22.14
CA CYS A 265 6.59 7.75 -20.96
C CYS A 265 7.86 6.93 -21.21
N ASP A 266 8.59 6.62 -20.15
CA ASP A 266 9.66 5.62 -20.17
C ASP A 266 9.12 4.21 -19.87
N PRO A 267 9.75 3.14 -20.37
CA PRO A 267 9.44 1.78 -19.94
C PRO A 267 9.61 1.63 -18.41
N PRO A 268 8.75 0.84 -17.72
CA PRO A 268 8.90 0.58 -16.30
C PRO A 268 10.26 -0.06 -15.95
N VAL A 269 10.76 0.23 -14.75
CA VAL A 269 12.05 -0.32 -14.27
C VAL A 269 11.88 -0.90 -12.86
N PRO A 270 12.11 -2.21 -12.67
CA PRO A 270 12.38 -3.20 -13.72
C PRO A 270 11.13 -3.49 -14.60
N PRO A 271 11.31 -3.97 -15.85
CA PRO A 271 10.19 -4.36 -16.73
C PRO A 271 9.66 -5.77 -16.40
N THR A 272 9.91 -6.27 -15.20
CA THR A 272 9.61 -7.64 -14.77
C THR A 272 8.55 -7.68 -13.68
N GLY A 273 7.86 -8.82 -13.56
CA GLY A 273 7.02 -9.11 -12.40
C GLY A 273 7.86 -9.33 -11.14
N TYR A 274 7.19 -9.65 -10.03
CA TYR A 274 7.86 -9.87 -8.74
C TYR A 274 8.82 -11.06 -8.76
N ASN A 275 8.48 -12.12 -9.48
CA ASN A 275 9.32 -13.30 -9.64
C ASN A 275 10.55 -13.08 -10.55
N GLY A 276 10.67 -11.90 -11.18
CA GLY A 276 11.74 -11.56 -12.11
C GLY A 276 11.50 -12.02 -13.54
N ASP A 277 10.33 -12.59 -13.86
CA ASP A 277 9.96 -12.94 -15.23
C ASP A 277 9.57 -11.70 -16.03
N PRO A 278 9.76 -11.70 -17.36
CA PRO A 278 9.30 -10.63 -18.24
C PRO A 278 7.80 -10.32 -18.04
N TYR A 279 7.46 -9.04 -18.05
CA TYR A 279 6.11 -8.57 -17.75
C TYR A 279 5.71 -7.41 -18.68
N PHE A 280 6.43 -6.29 -18.60
CA PHE A 280 6.15 -5.16 -19.49
C PHE A 280 6.73 -5.42 -20.89
N GLY A 281 5.91 -5.19 -21.92
CA GLY A 281 6.26 -5.46 -23.33
C GLY A 281 5.97 -6.89 -23.79
N GLU A 282 5.42 -7.74 -22.92
CA GLU A 282 4.99 -9.09 -23.25
C GLU A 282 3.50 -9.11 -23.61
N GLU A 283 3.13 -9.78 -24.71
CA GLU A 283 1.76 -9.82 -25.22
C GLU A 283 0.79 -10.46 -24.22
N ASP A 284 1.21 -11.53 -23.53
CA ASP A 284 0.39 -12.23 -22.52
C ASP A 284 0.07 -11.36 -21.29
N PHE A 285 0.81 -10.25 -21.10
CA PHE A 285 0.63 -9.32 -19.98
C PHE A 285 0.04 -7.97 -20.42
N SER A 286 -0.48 -7.85 -21.65
CA SER A 286 -0.99 -6.58 -22.19
C SER A 286 -2.10 -5.96 -21.33
N ASP A 287 -2.98 -6.81 -20.79
CA ASP A 287 -4.18 -6.41 -20.05
C ASP A 287 -3.96 -6.47 -18.53
N TYR A 288 -2.73 -6.66 -18.08
CA TYR A 288 -2.36 -6.60 -16.68
C TYR A 288 -2.03 -5.15 -16.27
N PRO A 289 -2.18 -4.79 -14.98
CA PRO A 289 -1.86 -3.45 -14.51
C PRO A 289 -0.38 -3.12 -14.75
N VAL A 290 -0.08 -1.90 -15.17
CA VAL A 290 1.30 -1.43 -15.18
C VAL A 290 1.83 -1.32 -13.75
N VAL A 291 3.02 -1.88 -13.51
CA VAL A 291 3.69 -1.88 -12.20
C VAL A 291 5.13 -1.40 -12.33
N ASN A 292 5.83 -1.25 -11.21
CA ASN A 292 7.19 -0.69 -11.15
C ASN A 292 7.30 0.73 -11.74
N VAL A 293 6.22 1.50 -11.60
CA VAL A 293 6.18 2.93 -11.92
C VAL A 293 6.13 3.75 -10.63
N ASP A 294 6.84 4.87 -10.63
CA ASP A 294 6.83 5.79 -9.50
C ASP A 294 5.69 6.81 -9.63
N TRP A 295 5.48 7.60 -8.58
CA TRP A 295 4.37 8.56 -8.53
C TRP A 295 4.47 9.63 -9.62
N PHE A 296 5.68 10.06 -9.97
CA PHE A 296 5.89 11.08 -10.98
C PHE A 296 5.51 10.56 -12.37
N ALA A 297 5.95 9.34 -12.70
CA ALA A 297 5.64 8.71 -13.97
C ALA A 297 4.12 8.44 -14.09
N ALA A 298 3.48 7.98 -13.01
CA ALA A 298 2.02 7.80 -12.95
C ALA A 298 1.26 9.12 -13.18
N ALA A 299 1.68 10.20 -12.52
CA ALA A 299 1.09 11.53 -12.69
C ALA A 299 1.24 12.04 -14.13
N SER A 300 2.45 11.95 -14.71
CA SER A 300 2.71 12.35 -16.09
C SER A 300 1.93 11.53 -17.12
N TYR A 301 1.72 10.23 -16.87
CA TYR A 301 0.85 9.42 -17.72
C TYR A 301 -0.59 9.92 -17.70
N CYS A 302 -1.15 10.18 -16.52
CA CYS A 302 -2.51 10.69 -16.43
C CYS A 302 -2.65 12.05 -17.11
N GLU A 303 -1.66 12.94 -16.97
CA GLU A 303 -1.62 14.22 -17.70
C GLU A 303 -1.57 14.02 -19.22
N TRP A 304 -0.79 13.05 -19.72
CA TRP A 304 -0.72 12.71 -21.14
C TRP A 304 -2.07 12.19 -21.68
N GLN A 305 -2.81 11.43 -20.87
CA GLN A 305 -4.19 11.00 -21.17
C GLN A 305 -5.24 12.12 -21.02
N GLY A 306 -4.84 13.33 -20.64
CA GLY A 306 -5.75 14.46 -20.42
C GLY A 306 -6.49 14.43 -19.07
N GLY A 307 -6.04 13.59 -18.15
CA GLY A 307 -6.54 13.48 -16.77
C GLY A 307 -5.50 13.86 -15.72
N ARG A 308 -5.66 13.28 -14.53
CA ARG A 308 -4.73 13.38 -13.40
C ARG A 308 -4.86 12.14 -12.51
N LEU A 309 -3.96 12.00 -11.54
CA LEU A 309 -4.20 11.03 -10.46
C LEU A 309 -5.44 11.44 -9.64
N PRO A 310 -6.23 10.46 -9.15
CA PRO A 310 -7.32 10.72 -8.21
C PRO A 310 -6.76 11.35 -6.93
N THR A 311 -7.55 12.19 -6.25
CA THR A 311 -7.29 12.45 -4.83
C THR A 311 -7.59 11.19 -4.02
N GLU A 312 -7.04 11.11 -2.82
CA GLU A 312 -7.34 10.02 -1.90
C GLU A 312 -8.85 9.92 -1.60
N ALA A 313 -9.52 11.07 -1.51
CA ALA A 313 -10.95 11.13 -1.27
C ALA A 313 -11.76 10.65 -2.47
N GLU A 314 -11.38 11.03 -3.69
CA GLU A 314 -12.01 10.54 -4.93
C GLU A 314 -11.87 9.02 -5.04
N TRP A 315 -10.67 8.51 -4.77
CA TRP A 315 -10.41 7.07 -4.78
C TRP A 315 -11.28 6.35 -3.75
N GLU A 316 -11.34 6.84 -2.50
CA GLU A 316 -12.15 6.18 -1.45
C GLU A 316 -13.65 6.26 -1.75
N MET A 317 -14.15 7.40 -2.23
CA MET A 317 -15.55 7.54 -2.64
C MET A 317 -15.89 6.51 -3.72
N ALA A 318 -15.11 6.44 -4.80
CA ALA A 318 -15.33 5.49 -5.87
C ALA A 318 -15.23 4.03 -5.42
N ALA A 319 -14.42 3.75 -4.41
CA ALA A 319 -14.23 2.40 -3.88
C ALA A 319 -15.38 1.91 -2.99
N ARG A 320 -16.20 2.79 -2.39
CA ARG A 320 -17.10 2.33 -1.31
C ARG A 320 -18.44 3.04 -1.17
N TRP A 321 -18.62 4.20 -1.80
CA TRP A 321 -19.84 4.99 -1.64
C TRP A 321 -20.87 4.60 -2.69
N ASP A 322 -22.11 4.41 -2.24
CA ASP A 322 -23.26 4.20 -3.10
C ASP A 322 -23.99 5.54 -3.35
N PRO A 323 -23.98 6.05 -4.59
CA PRO A 323 -24.64 7.31 -4.90
C PRO A 323 -26.17 7.28 -4.82
N GLU A 324 -26.79 6.10 -4.91
CA GLU A 324 -28.24 5.95 -4.84
C GLU A 324 -28.75 5.94 -3.40
N THR A 325 -28.05 5.22 -2.52
CA THR A 325 -28.47 5.03 -1.12
C THR A 325 -27.76 5.97 -0.13
N GLY A 326 -26.57 6.47 -0.50
CA GLY A 326 -25.69 7.23 0.37
C GLY A 326 -24.89 6.37 1.36
N GLU A 327 -24.97 5.05 1.25
CA GLU A 327 -24.25 4.12 2.13
C GLU A 327 -22.76 4.04 1.78
N VAL A 328 -21.95 3.59 2.74
CA VAL A 328 -20.52 3.31 2.55
C VAL A 328 -20.22 1.90 3.02
N PHE A 329 -19.47 1.15 2.21
CA PHE A 329 -19.16 -0.26 2.48
C PHE A 329 -17.74 -0.45 3.02
N ARG A 330 -17.48 -1.58 3.68
CA ARG A 330 -16.13 -1.95 4.14
C ARG A 330 -15.20 -2.35 2.99
N TYR A 331 -15.71 -3.14 2.05
CA TYR A 331 -15.08 -3.52 0.80
C TYR A 331 -15.91 -2.94 -0.36
N PRO A 332 -15.37 -2.88 -1.59
CA PRO A 332 -16.13 -2.37 -2.72
C PRO A 332 -17.48 -3.06 -2.94
N TRP A 333 -17.53 -4.38 -2.73
CA TRP A 333 -18.72 -5.20 -2.94
C TRP A 333 -19.63 -5.33 -1.70
N GLY A 334 -19.26 -4.76 -0.54
CA GLY A 334 -20.07 -4.87 0.68
C GLY A 334 -19.25 -5.00 1.96
N ASP A 335 -19.87 -5.50 3.02
CA ASP A 335 -19.25 -5.52 4.36
C ASP A 335 -18.52 -6.82 4.72
N GLU A 336 -18.80 -7.90 4.00
CA GLU A 336 -18.20 -9.21 4.24
C GLU A 336 -17.06 -9.50 3.25
N PRO A 337 -15.96 -10.13 3.69
CA PRO A 337 -14.88 -10.52 2.80
C PRO A 337 -15.35 -11.59 1.82
N ASP A 338 -15.04 -11.41 0.54
CA ASP A 338 -15.34 -12.38 -0.51
C ASP A 338 -14.05 -12.72 -1.31
N PRO A 339 -13.54 -13.96 -1.21
CA PRO A 339 -12.33 -14.38 -1.92
C PRO A 339 -12.54 -14.56 -3.43
N GLN A 340 -13.74 -14.38 -3.97
CA GLN A 340 -14.01 -14.36 -5.41
C GLN A 340 -14.10 -12.95 -5.99
N ALA A 341 -13.95 -11.93 -5.15
CA ALA A 341 -14.16 -10.53 -5.50
C ALA A 341 -12.85 -9.71 -5.59
N ALA A 342 -11.69 -10.31 -5.33
CA ALA A 342 -10.40 -9.61 -5.36
C ALA A 342 -9.24 -10.57 -5.66
N ASN A 343 -8.13 -9.99 -6.13
CA ASN A 343 -6.82 -10.63 -6.19
C ASN A 343 -6.01 -10.30 -4.94
N PHE A 344 -5.62 -11.31 -4.17
CA PHE A 344 -5.01 -11.17 -2.84
C PHE A 344 -3.99 -12.26 -2.55
N CYS A 345 -3.32 -12.20 -1.40
CA CYS A 345 -2.31 -13.18 -1.06
C CYS A 345 -2.98 -14.50 -0.61
N ASP A 346 -3.22 -15.38 -1.57
CA ASP A 346 -3.86 -16.68 -1.41
C ASP A 346 -2.86 -17.84 -1.20
N GLU A 347 -3.28 -19.08 -1.48
CA GLU A 347 -2.41 -20.24 -1.37
C GLU A 347 -1.21 -20.26 -2.34
N ASN A 348 -1.31 -19.58 -3.49
CA ASN A 348 -0.31 -19.49 -4.54
C ASN A 348 0.63 -18.29 -4.36
N CYS A 349 0.27 -17.34 -3.49
CA CYS A 349 1.06 -16.16 -3.20
C CYS A 349 2.49 -16.52 -2.67
N PRO A 350 3.56 -15.90 -3.20
CA PRO A 350 4.94 -16.07 -2.74
C PRO A 350 5.17 -15.78 -1.25
N PHE A 351 4.28 -14.98 -0.65
CA PHE A 351 4.36 -14.56 0.75
C PHE A 351 3.42 -15.35 1.66
N ASN A 352 2.75 -16.38 1.14
CA ASN A 352 1.70 -17.10 1.83
C ASN A 352 2.15 -17.58 3.23
N THR A 353 1.49 -17.03 4.25
CA THR A 353 1.63 -17.45 5.65
C THR A 353 0.48 -18.32 6.14
N ASN A 354 -0.56 -18.55 5.33
CA ASN A 354 -1.77 -19.29 5.66
C ASN A 354 -2.12 -20.38 4.61
N PRO A 355 -1.57 -21.60 4.73
CA PRO A 355 -1.92 -22.70 3.85
C PRO A 355 -3.41 -23.07 4.01
N GLY A 356 -4.22 -22.83 2.97
CA GLY A 356 -5.65 -23.17 2.91
C GLY A 356 -6.60 -22.00 2.62
N ALA A 357 -6.09 -20.80 2.32
CA ALA A 357 -6.90 -19.72 1.78
C ALA A 357 -7.53 -20.14 0.43
N PRO A 358 -8.80 -19.78 0.14
CA PRO A 358 -9.38 -19.99 -1.18
C PRO A 358 -8.52 -19.32 -2.25
N SER A 359 -8.30 -20.00 -3.37
CA SER A 359 -7.49 -19.44 -4.44
C SER A 359 -8.29 -18.48 -5.32
N ASP A 360 -7.67 -17.37 -5.68
CA ASP A 360 -8.16 -16.42 -6.68
C ASP A 360 -7.68 -16.75 -8.11
N GLY A 361 -6.82 -17.77 -8.25
CA GLY A 361 -6.25 -18.21 -9.52
C GLY A 361 -4.96 -17.51 -9.95
N PHE A 362 -4.45 -16.54 -9.18
CA PHE A 362 -3.29 -15.72 -9.55
C PHE A 362 -2.24 -15.67 -8.43
N ALA A 363 -1.00 -16.05 -8.76
CA ALA A 363 0.10 -15.95 -7.79
C ALA A 363 0.67 -14.53 -7.61
N GLN A 364 0.33 -13.61 -8.53
CA GLN A 364 0.78 -12.21 -8.58
C GLN A 364 -0.39 -11.35 -9.08
N THR A 365 -0.14 -10.25 -9.79
CA THR A 365 -1.18 -9.47 -10.49
C THR A 365 -2.06 -10.35 -11.36
N ALA A 366 -3.32 -9.94 -11.53
CA ALA A 366 -4.28 -10.52 -12.47
C ALA A 366 -4.51 -9.53 -13.63
N PRO A 367 -5.04 -9.98 -14.79
CA PRO A 367 -5.58 -9.06 -15.78
C PRO A 367 -6.61 -8.13 -15.13
N VAL A 368 -6.63 -6.87 -15.52
CA VAL A 368 -7.61 -5.93 -14.99
C VAL A 368 -9.04 -6.38 -15.32
N GLY A 369 -9.96 -6.15 -14.40
CA GLY A 369 -11.37 -6.54 -14.50
C GLY A 369 -11.63 -8.04 -14.34
N SER A 370 -10.66 -8.83 -13.87
CA SER A 370 -10.83 -10.28 -13.68
C SER A 370 -11.85 -10.64 -12.59
N PHE A 371 -12.17 -9.70 -11.69
CA PHE A 371 -13.07 -9.89 -10.55
C PHE A 371 -14.31 -9.00 -10.68
N PRO A 372 -15.25 -9.31 -11.59
CA PRO A 372 -16.43 -8.48 -11.82
C PRO A 372 -17.37 -8.39 -10.60
N ASP A 373 -17.40 -9.43 -9.77
CA ASP A 373 -18.18 -9.43 -8.51
C ASP A 373 -17.53 -8.54 -7.43
N GLY A 374 -16.31 -8.06 -7.66
CA GLY A 374 -15.61 -7.08 -6.84
C GLY A 374 -15.91 -5.62 -7.16
N ALA A 375 -16.86 -5.35 -8.05
CA ALA A 375 -17.22 -4.00 -8.43
C ALA A 375 -17.70 -3.17 -7.23
N SER A 376 -17.28 -1.91 -7.16
CA SER A 376 -17.86 -0.93 -6.26
C SER A 376 -19.30 -0.59 -6.66
N PRO A 377 -20.09 0.08 -5.80
CA PRO A 377 -21.45 0.50 -6.16
C PRO A 377 -21.51 1.40 -7.40
N SER A 378 -20.42 2.12 -7.68
CA SER A 378 -20.29 2.97 -8.87
C SER A 378 -19.75 2.22 -10.11
N GLY A 379 -19.41 0.93 -9.98
CA GLY A 379 -18.92 0.10 -11.07
C GLY A 379 -17.40 0.07 -11.26
N ALA A 380 -16.63 0.66 -10.33
CA ALA A 380 -15.16 0.61 -10.33
C ALA A 380 -14.70 -0.81 -9.98
N LEU A 381 -13.78 -1.36 -10.75
CA LEU A 381 -13.22 -2.70 -10.59
C LEU A 381 -11.83 -2.63 -9.95
N ASP A 382 -11.44 -3.74 -9.33
CA ASP A 382 -10.11 -3.95 -8.75
C ASP A 382 -9.70 -2.89 -7.70
N MET A 383 -10.67 -2.21 -7.09
CA MET A 383 -10.42 -1.22 -6.03
C MET A 383 -9.88 -1.87 -4.75
N ALA A 384 -9.93 -3.20 -4.64
CA ALA A 384 -9.38 -3.96 -3.53
C ALA A 384 -8.48 -5.07 -4.08
N GLY A 385 -7.20 -5.04 -3.73
CA GLY A 385 -6.21 -6.01 -4.18
C GLY A 385 -5.60 -5.68 -5.53
N ASN A 386 -5.11 -6.69 -6.24
CA ASN A 386 -4.35 -6.58 -7.48
C ASN A 386 -3.09 -5.71 -7.32
N VAL A 387 -3.17 -4.38 -7.49
CA VAL A 387 -2.05 -3.48 -7.20
C VAL A 387 -2.48 -2.35 -6.27
N ALA A 388 -1.59 -1.94 -5.37
CA ALA A 388 -1.79 -0.71 -4.63
C ALA A 388 -1.71 0.46 -5.62
N GLU A 389 -2.54 1.47 -5.42
CA GLU A 389 -2.69 2.55 -6.40
C GLU A 389 -2.17 3.88 -5.86
N TRP A 390 -1.29 4.53 -6.63
CA TRP A 390 -0.91 5.92 -6.39
C TRP A 390 -2.11 6.85 -6.47
N VAL A 391 -2.22 7.76 -5.50
CA VAL A 391 -3.15 8.90 -5.53
C VAL A 391 -2.37 10.21 -5.43
N ALA A 392 -3.02 11.34 -5.71
CA ALA A 392 -2.39 12.65 -5.77
C ALA A 392 -1.83 13.14 -4.42
N ASP A 393 -2.45 12.75 -3.32
CA ASP A 393 -2.25 13.35 -2.00
C ASP A 393 -0.86 13.03 -1.41
N TRP A 394 -0.28 14.05 -0.75
CA TRP A 394 0.76 13.79 0.25
C TRP A 394 0.16 13.05 1.44
N PHE A 395 0.90 12.13 2.03
CA PHE A 395 0.45 11.42 3.22
C PHE A 395 0.44 12.36 4.43
N GLY A 396 -0.68 12.40 5.12
CA GLY A 396 -0.87 13.16 6.36
C GLY A 396 -2.06 12.66 7.17
N SER A 397 -2.21 13.21 8.37
CA SER A 397 -3.34 12.93 9.26
C SER A 397 -4.66 13.42 8.67
N TYR A 398 -5.73 12.68 8.92
CA TYR A 398 -7.07 13.17 8.56
C TYR A 398 -7.52 14.30 9.50
N PRO A 399 -8.18 15.33 8.94
CA PRO A 399 -8.89 16.31 9.75
C PRO A 399 -10.10 15.67 10.43
N SER A 400 -10.65 16.38 11.42
CA SER A 400 -11.91 15.97 12.07
C SER A 400 -13.13 16.70 11.50
N GLU A 401 -12.87 17.84 10.86
CA GLU A 401 -13.84 18.72 10.24
C GLU A 401 -14.25 18.21 8.86
N ALA A 402 -15.44 18.63 8.42
CA ALA A 402 -15.89 18.35 7.07
C ALA A 402 -15.00 19.03 6.03
N GLN A 403 -14.80 18.39 4.89
CA GLN A 403 -13.99 18.90 3.77
C GLN A 403 -14.81 18.93 2.48
N THR A 404 -14.41 19.79 1.54
CA THR A 404 -14.95 19.84 0.18
C THR A 404 -13.80 19.77 -0.80
N ASP A 405 -13.84 18.82 -1.73
CA ASP A 405 -12.78 18.54 -2.70
C ASP A 405 -11.36 18.56 -2.08
N PRO A 406 -11.09 17.79 -1.00
CA PRO A 406 -9.77 17.79 -0.36
C PRO A 406 -8.69 17.22 -1.28
N THR A 407 -7.52 17.86 -1.25
CA THR A 407 -6.32 17.46 -2.01
C THR A 407 -5.16 17.06 -1.08
N GLY A 408 -5.48 16.76 0.18
CA GLY A 408 -4.50 16.42 1.20
C GLY A 408 -3.62 17.60 1.63
N PRO A 409 -2.57 17.34 2.43
CA PRO A 409 -1.59 18.35 2.83
C PRO A 409 -0.86 18.97 1.64
N ALA A 410 -0.53 20.27 1.74
CA ALA A 410 0.18 20.99 0.68
C ALA A 410 1.61 20.47 0.41
N SER A 411 2.22 19.76 1.36
CA SER A 411 3.57 19.22 1.25
C SER A 411 3.73 17.97 2.13
N GLY A 412 4.63 17.07 1.73
CA GLY A 412 4.99 15.89 2.51
C GLY A 412 6.25 15.23 1.95
N SER A 413 6.65 14.11 2.56
CA SER A 413 7.76 13.27 2.12
C SER A 413 7.32 11.95 1.49
N LEU A 414 6.07 11.55 1.72
CA LEU A 414 5.50 10.28 1.27
C LEU A 414 4.17 10.54 0.59
N ARG A 415 3.88 9.85 -0.51
CA ARG A 415 2.59 9.90 -1.21
C ARG A 415 1.71 8.77 -0.72
N VAL A 416 0.40 9.01 -0.72
CA VAL A 416 -0.59 8.02 -0.34
C VAL A 416 -0.68 6.94 -1.43
N VAL A 417 -0.92 5.69 -1.00
CA VAL A 417 -1.43 4.62 -1.86
C VAL A 417 -2.65 3.95 -1.23
N ARG A 418 -3.56 3.45 -2.06
CA ARG A 418 -4.84 2.83 -1.65
C ARG A 418 -5.02 1.44 -2.28
N GLY A 419 -6.09 0.74 -1.91
CA GLY A 419 -6.52 -0.55 -2.48
C GLY A 419 -5.83 -1.80 -1.94
N GLY A 420 -4.54 -1.71 -1.59
CA GLY A 420 -3.73 -2.89 -1.29
C GLY A 420 -3.34 -3.64 -2.56
N ALA A 421 -2.57 -4.71 -2.45
CA ALA A 421 -2.03 -5.42 -3.61
C ALA A 421 -2.22 -6.95 -3.47
N TRP A 422 -1.94 -7.70 -4.54
CA TRP A 422 -1.96 -9.17 -4.58
C TRP A 422 -1.10 -9.83 -3.48
N GLY A 423 -0.13 -9.11 -2.90
CA GLY A 423 0.69 -9.58 -1.78
C GLY A 423 0.10 -9.37 -0.38
N VAL A 424 -1.17 -8.93 -0.27
CA VAL A 424 -1.84 -8.58 0.98
C VAL A 424 -3.00 -9.53 1.27
N SER A 425 -3.27 -9.85 2.54
CA SER A 425 -4.42 -10.69 2.92
C SER A 425 -5.76 -10.01 2.66
N LEU A 426 -6.78 -10.80 2.30
CA LEU A 426 -8.12 -10.32 1.98
C LEU A 426 -8.72 -9.41 3.07
N GLU A 427 -8.48 -9.72 4.34
CA GLU A 427 -8.99 -8.93 5.47
C GLU A 427 -8.44 -7.50 5.53
N ASP A 428 -7.27 -7.29 4.95
CA ASP A 428 -6.56 -6.00 4.91
C ASP A 428 -6.86 -5.20 3.63
N LEU A 429 -7.54 -5.79 2.65
CA LEU A 429 -7.95 -5.15 1.38
C LEU A 429 -9.26 -4.35 1.48
N ASN A 430 -9.51 -3.70 2.62
CA ASN A 430 -10.72 -2.91 2.82
C ASN A 430 -10.59 -1.49 2.22
N SER A 431 -11.70 -0.87 1.84
CA SER A 431 -11.73 0.41 1.10
C SER A 431 -11.13 1.58 1.88
N VAL A 432 -10.94 1.47 3.19
CA VAL A 432 -10.33 2.49 4.06
C VAL A 432 -8.83 2.28 4.28
N ALA A 433 -8.28 1.14 3.88
CA ALA A 433 -6.88 0.80 4.08
C ALA A 433 -5.99 1.73 3.23
N ARG A 434 -5.18 2.52 3.91
CA ARG A 434 -4.23 3.45 3.28
C ARG A 434 -2.81 3.17 3.72
N SER A 435 -1.89 3.24 2.77
CA SER A 435 -0.45 3.14 3.01
C SER A 435 0.26 4.32 2.35
N ARG A 436 1.59 4.30 2.37
CA ARG A 436 2.42 5.41 1.91
C ARG A 436 3.80 4.93 1.49
N PHE A 437 4.31 5.55 0.43
CA PHE A 437 5.65 5.30 -0.07
C PHE A 437 6.32 6.61 -0.47
N ALA A 438 7.66 6.61 -0.59
CA ALA A 438 8.35 7.75 -1.16
C ALA A 438 7.94 7.91 -2.63
N PRO A 439 7.82 9.13 -3.16
CA PRO A 439 7.26 9.36 -4.50
C PRO A 439 8.09 8.73 -5.64
N ASP A 440 9.35 8.38 -5.40
CA ASP A 440 10.26 7.67 -6.31
C ASP A 440 10.26 6.13 -6.13
N SER A 441 9.42 5.61 -5.23
CA SER A 441 9.31 4.17 -4.98
C SER A 441 8.65 3.44 -6.15
N ARG A 442 9.10 2.20 -6.38
CA ARG A 442 8.60 1.31 -7.44
C ARG A 442 8.45 -0.09 -6.86
N SER A 443 7.39 -0.80 -7.24
CA SER A 443 7.15 -2.18 -6.79
C SER A 443 6.28 -2.92 -7.80
N ALA A 444 6.42 -4.25 -7.85
CA ALA A 444 5.61 -5.15 -8.67
C ALA A 444 4.16 -5.33 -8.17
N GLY A 445 3.80 -4.66 -7.07
CA GLY A 445 2.43 -4.57 -6.57
C GLY A 445 1.95 -3.11 -6.45
N LEU A 446 2.55 -2.19 -7.22
CA LEU A 446 2.26 -0.76 -7.15
C LEU A 446 2.03 -0.21 -8.56
N GLY A 447 0.79 0.23 -8.81
CA GLY A 447 0.30 0.81 -10.05
C GLY A 447 -0.54 2.05 -9.77
N PHE A 448 -1.52 2.34 -10.63
CA PHE A 448 -2.40 3.51 -10.50
C PHE A 448 -3.57 3.46 -11.50
N ARG A 449 -4.52 4.38 -11.31
CA ARG A 449 -5.58 4.72 -12.27
C ARG A 449 -5.73 6.24 -12.39
N CYS A 450 -6.39 6.75 -13.42
CA CYS A 450 -6.58 8.18 -13.63
C CYS A 450 -8.04 8.63 -13.38
N VAL A 451 -8.20 9.93 -13.10
CA VAL A 451 -9.48 10.64 -13.11
C VAL A 451 -9.46 11.78 -14.12
N TYR A 452 -10.66 12.19 -14.53
CA TYR A 452 -10.90 13.24 -15.51
C TYR A 452 -11.96 14.20 -15.00
N THR A 453 -11.91 15.44 -15.48
CA THR A 453 -13.00 16.39 -15.24
C THR A 453 -14.13 16.07 -16.21
N PRO A 454 -15.40 16.00 -15.77
CA PRO A 454 -16.54 15.66 -16.62
C PRO A 454 -16.81 16.65 -17.76
#